data_AF-A0A160MFQ7-F1
#
_entry.id   AF-A0A160MFQ7-F1
#
_cell.length_a   1.000
_cell.length_b   1.000
_cell.length_c   1.000
_cell.angle_alpha   90.00
_cell.angle_beta   90.00
_cell.angle_gamma   90.00
#
_symmetry.space_group_name_H-M   'P 1'
#
loop_
_entity.id
_entity.type
_entity.pdbx_description
1 polymer ?
#
loop_
_entity_poly.entity_id
_entity_poly.type
_entity_poly.pdbx_seq_one_letter_code
_entity_poly.pdbx_strand_id
1 'polypeptide(L)'
;MKTTTVNGKTINGGMPEVCDKKLAAAELKMIKSDLKIVQISKDHETAAKELILNGFQERFGFIDHSLNSDLNYLTETYNGEGILFLAGLIENELVCTGTMTNEGNGECRLQRMSVKKEFRGQGIASMMVRQLEERAKAAGYRKVVLETNIAWNSAVPL
;
A
#
# COMPACT_ATOMS: atom_id res chain seq x y z
N MET A 1 9.32 -25.32 19.82
CA MET A 1 10.37 -26.17 19.20
C MET A 1 9.76 -27.56 18.99
N LYS A 2 9.36 -27.89 17.76
CA LYS A 2 8.89 -29.25 17.41
C LYS A 2 9.60 -29.65 16.12
N THR A 3 10.45 -30.66 16.21
CA THR A 3 11.16 -31.28 15.09
C THR A 3 10.47 -32.61 14.79
N THR A 4 9.98 -32.77 13.56
CA THR A 4 9.51 -34.06 13.03
C THR A 4 10.52 -34.54 12.01
N THR A 5 11.09 -35.72 12.23
CA THR A 5 12.06 -36.37 11.36
C THR A 5 11.36 -37.28 10.36
N VAL A 6 11.60 -37.10 9.05
CA VAL A 6 11.29 -38.10 8.02
C VAL A 6 12.50 -38.25 7.10
N ASN A 7 13.00 -39.48 6.95
CA ASN A 7 14.00 -39.94 5.97
C ASN A 7 15.39 -39.27 5.98
N GLY A 8 16.03 -39.16 7.14
CA GLY A 8 17.50 -39.14 7.27
C GLY A 8 18.26 -38.02 6.55
N LYS A 9 17.58 -37.02 6.00
CA LYS A 9 18.16 -35.88 5.31
C LYS A 9 17.71 -34.60 6.01
N THR A 10 18.62 -33.99 6.76
CA THR A 10 18.44 -32.65 7.30
C THR A 10 18.32 -31.68 6.13
N ILE A 11 17.10 -31.31 5.77
CA ILE A 11 16.86 -30.14 4.93
C ILE A 11 16.78 -28.94 5.86
N ASN A 12 17.80 -28.07 5.81
CA ASN A 12 17.68 -26.72 6.36
C ASN A 12 16.71 -25.96 5.45
N GLY A 13 15.41 -26.14 5.69
CA GLY A 13 14.34 -25.30 5.15
C GLY A 13 14.29 -23.98 5.89
N GLY A 14 15.42 -23.27 5.95
CA GLY A 14 15.41 -21.86 6.31
C GLY A 14 14.91 -21.11 5.09
N MET A 15 13.67 -20.62 5.13
CA MET A 15 13.28 -19.48 4.30
C MET A 15 14.37 -18.42 4.46
N PRO A 16 14.91 -17.85 3.36
CA PRO A 16 15.94 -16.84 3.49
C PRO A 16 15.38 -15.72 4.37
N GLU A 17 16.11 -15.44 5.44
CA GLU A 17 15.93 -14.27 6.28
C GLU A 17 15.95 -13.06 5.33
N VAL A 18 14.80 -12.39 5.18
CA VAL A 18 14.68 -11.18 4.36
C VAL A 18 15.48 -10.10 5.08
N CYS A 19 16.75 -10.02 4.75
CA CYS A 19 17.66 -9.00 5.21
C CYS A 19 17.16 -7.65 4.69
N ASP A 20 16.85 -6.73 5.61
CA ASP A 20 16.61 -5.31 5.32
C ASP A 20 17.89 -4.67 4.76
N LYS A 21 18.26 -5.02 3.53
CA LYS A 21 19.31 -4.34 2.79
C LYS A 21 18.76 -2.99 2.38
N LYS A 22 19.29 -1.91 2.98
CA LYS A 22 19.19 -0.58 2.39
C LYS A 22 19.77 -0.64 0.98
N LEU A 23 18.91 -0.49 -0.01
CA LEU A 23 19.29 -0.38 -1.42
C LEU A 23 20.25 0.81 -1.60
N ALA A 24 21.21 0.68 -2.52
CA ALA A 24 22.14 1.74 -2.84
C ALA A 24 21.39 2.96 -3.44
N ALA A 25 21.97 4.15 -3.32
CA ALA A 25 21.33 5.38 -3.83
C ALA A 25 20.98 5.32 -5.33
N ALA A 26 21.75 4.58 -6.12
CA ALA A 26 21.47 4.32 -7.53
C ALA A 26 20.24 3.43 -7.74
N GLU A 27 20.09 2.38 -6.94
CA GLU A 27 18.94 1.46 -6.98
C GLU A 27 17.65 2.17 -6.54
N LEU A 28 17.70 3.00 -5.49
CA LEU A 28 16.58 3.87 -5.12
C LEU A 28 16.23 4.86 -6.25
N LYS A 29 17.23 5.39 -6.95
CA LYS A 29 17.01 6.32 -8.06
C LYS A 29 16.33 5.62 -9.24
N MET A 30 16.67 4.36 -9.52
CA MET A 30 16.00 3.54 -10.54
C MET A 30 14.56 3.22 -10.14
N ILE A 31 14.34 2.71 -8.93
CA ILE A 31 12.99 2.43 -8.39
C ILE A 31 12.06 3.64 -8.47
N LYS A 32 12.57 4.83 -8.13
CA LYS A 32 11.81 6.08 -8.25
C LYS A 32 11.52 6.48 -9.70
N SER A 33 12.40 6.16 -10.63
CA SER A 33 12.24 6.47 -12.05
C SER A 33 11.25 5.52 -12.73
N ASP A 34 11.15 4.29 -12.23
CA ASP A 34 10.30 3.25 -12.80
C ASP A 34 8.89 3.21 -12.20
N LEU A 35 8.67 3.90 -11.07
CA LEU A 35 7.35 3.97 -10.44
C LEU A 35 6.35 4.70 -11.33
N LYS A 36 5.41 3.94 -11.89
CA LYS A 36 4.26 4.44 -12.66
C LYS A 36 3.03 4.48 -11.76
N ILE A 37 2.45 5.66 -11.58
CA ILE A 37 1.21 5.82 -10.81
C ILE A 37 0.04 5.92 -11.77
N VAL A 38 -0.89 4.97 -11.66
CA VAL A 38 -2.05 4.82 -12.54
C VAL A 38 -3.33 4.77 -11.72
N GLN A 39 -4.47 5.07 -12.35
CA GLN A 39 -5.76 4.77 -11.74
C GLN A 39 -6.01 3.26 -11.76
N ILE A 40 -6.60 2.73 -10.67
CA ILE A 40 -6.89 1.31 -10.57
C ILE A 40 -7.88 0.89 -11.67
N SER A 41 -7.71 -0.34 -12.17
CA SER A 41 -8.58 -1.02 -13.12
C SER A 41 -8.81 -2.45 -12.64
N LYS A 42 -9.67 -3.22 -13.32
CA LYS A 42 -10.01 -4.58 -12.89
C LYS A 42 -8.80 -5.51 -12.81
N ASP A 43 -7.82 -5.29 -13.69
CA ASP A 43 -6.55 -6.04 -13.73
C ASP A 43 -5.70 -5.88 -12.45
N HIS A 44 -5.88 -4.77 -11.73
CA HIS A 44 -5.13 -4.45 -10.52
C HIS A 44 -5.83 -4.94 -9.23
N GLU A 45 -7.11 -5.28 -9.30
CA GLU A 45 -8.00 -5.43 -8.14
C GLU A 45 -7.50 -6.49 -7.14
N THR A 46 -7.12 -7.66 -7.64
CA THR A 46 -6.60 -8.75 -6.81
C THR A 46 -5.31 -8.33 -6.09
N ALA A 47 -4.35 -7.77 -6.81
CA ALA A 47 -3.06 -7.36 -6.25
C ALA A 47 -3.21 -6.21 -5.24
N ALA A 48 -4.08 -5.25 -5.52
CA ALA A 48 -4.37 -4.14 -4.60
C ALA A 48 -5.02 -4.64 -3.30
N LYS A 49 -6.01 -5.54 -3.41
CA LYS A 49 -6.67 -6.16 -2.26
C LYS A 49 -5.66 -6.90 -1.38
N GLU A 50 -4.83 -7.75 -1.99
CA GLU A 50 -3.80 -8.52 -1.28
C GLU A 50 -2.80 -7.59 -0.59
N LEU A 51 -2.32 -6.53 -1.27
CA LEU A 51 -1.39 -5.59 -0.67
C LEU A 51 -1.97 -4.88 0.56
N ILE A 52 -3.23 -4.43 0.49
CA ILE A 52 -3.90 -3.74 1.61
C ILE A 52 -4.11 -4.69 2.78
N LEU A 53 -4.59 -5.91 2.52
CA LEU A 53 -4.82 -6.92 3.56
C LEU A 53 -3.50 -7.34 4.22
N ASN A 54 -2.44 -7.56 3.44
CA ASN A 54 -1.12 -7.87 3.99
C ASN A 54 -0.60 -6.72 4.86
N GLY A 55 -0.77 -5.47 4.42
CA GLY A 55 -0.40 -4.29 5.21
C GLY A 55 -1.13 -4.21 6.55
N PHE A 56 -2.42 -4.54 6.57
CA PHE A 56 -3.17 -4.67 7.82
C PHE A 56 -2.70 -5.86 8.66
N GLN A 57 -2.33 -6.99 8.06
CA GLN A 57 -2.04 -8.21 8.81
C GLN A 57 -0.71 -8.05 9.54
N GLU A 58 0.27 -7.43 8.86
CA GLU A 58 1.53 -7.04 9.47
C GLU A 58 1.34 -6.06 10.64
N ARG A 59 0.32 -5.19 10.58
CA ARG A 59 0.09 -4.15 11.59
C ARG A 59 -0.77 -4.60 12.75
N PHE A 60 -1.78 -5.43 12.50
CA PHE A 60 -2.79 -5.85 13.47
C PHE A 60 -2.67 -7.32 13.88
N GLY A 61 -1.79 -8.09 13.23
CA GLY A 61 -1.63 -9.53 13.44
C GLY A 61 -2.78 -10.30 12.82
N PHE A 62 -3.92 -10.38 13.53
CA PHE A 62 -5.14 -10.98 13.02
C PHE A 62 -6.05 -9.89 12.45
N ILE A 63 -6.64 -10.15 11.28
CA ILE A 63 -7.68 -9.29 10.71
C ILE A 63 -8.92 -10.13 10.48
N ASP A 64 -10.07 -9.61 10.90
CA ASP A 64 -11.34 -10.06 10.37
C ASP A 64 -11.56 -9.45 8.97
N HIS A 65 -11.42 -10.27 7.94
CA HIS A 65 -11.60 -9.86 6.55
C HIS A 65 -13.03 -9.35 6.27
N SER A 66 -14.03 -9.74 7.07
CA SER A 66 -15.41 -9.26 6.90
C SER A 66 -15.56 -7.75 7.13
N LEU A 67 -14.65 -7.15 7.90
CA LEU A 67 -14.60 -5.70 8.17
C LEU A 67 -14.03 -4.88 7.00
N ASN A 68 -13.55 -5.55 5.94
CA ASN A 68 -12.96 -4.92 4.76
C ASN A 68 -13.63 -5.40 3.48
N SER A 69 -14.96 -5.54 3.52
CA SER A 69 -15.77 -6.02 2.39
C SER A 69 -15.73 -5.10 1.17
N ASP A 70 -15.41 -3.82 1.36
CA ASP A 70 -15.15 -2.84 0.30
C ASP A 70 -14.02 -3.28 -0.65
N LEU A 71 -13.06 -4.07 -0.15
CA LEU A 71 -11.94 -4.59 -0.91
C LEU A 71 -12.31 -5.77 -1.83
N ASN A 72 -13.51 -6.34 -1.72
CA ASN A 72 -13.93 -7.46 -2.56
C ASN A 72 -14.25 -7.05 -4.00
N TYR A 73 -14.63 -5.79 -4.20
CA TYR A 73 -15.01 -5.22 -5.50
C TYR A 73 -14.42 -3.82 -5.63
N LEU A 74 -13.10 -3.67 -5.47
CA LEU A 74 -12.44 -2.35 -5.37
C LEU A 74 -12.83 -1.39 -6.50
N THR A 75 -12.78 -1.85 -7.74
CA THR A 75 -13.09 -1.00 -8.89
C THR A 75 -14.55 -0.54 -8.91
N GLU A 76 -15.46 -1.33 -8.36
CA GLU A 76 -16.89 -0.99 -8.26
C GLU A 76 -17.16 -0.10 -7.05
N THR A 77 -16.56 -0.42 -5.90
CA THR A 77 -16.70 0.37 -4.67
C THR A 77 -16.12 1.78 -4.84
N TYR A 78 -15.05 1.93 -5.63
CA TYR A 78 -14.30 3.17 -5.79
C TYR A 78 -14.43 3.80 -7.19
N ASN A 79 -15.62 3.73 -7.82
CA ASN A 79 -15.91 4.37 -9.12
C ASN A 79 -16.76 5.65 -9.05
N GLY A 80 -17.13 6.09 -7.84
CA GLY A 80 -18.03 7.23 -7.63
C GLY A 80 -17.39 8.59 -7.91
N GLU A 81 -18.23 9.61 -8.08
CA GLU A 81 -17.79 10.99 -8.17
C GLU A 81 -17.07 11.42 -6.88
N GLY A 82 -15.95 12.15 -7.03
CA GLY A 82 -15.13 12.55 -5.90
C GLY A 82 -14.31 11.42 -5.27
N ILE A 83 -14.24 10.25 -5.91
CA ILE A 83 -13.37 9.14 -5.52
C ILE A 83 -12.21 9.02 -6.52
N LEU A 84 -11.00 8.86 -6.00
CA LEU A 84 -9.80 8.55 -6.77
C LEU A 84 -9.05 7.40 -6.11
N PHE A 85 -8.82 6.32 -6.84
CA PHE A 85 -8.00 5.21 -6.38
C PHE A 85 -6.81 5.02 -7.31
N LEU A 86 -5.61 5.16 -6.76
CA LEU A 86 -4.35 5.02 -7.48
C LEU A 86 -3.59 3.75 -7.07
N ALA A 87 -2.92 3.14 -8.04
CA ALA A 87 -1.94 2.07 -7.88
C ALA A 87 -0.58 2.55 -8.40
N GLY A 88 0.49 2.22 -7.68
CA GLY A 88 1.86 2.40 -8.13
C GLY A 88 2.44 1.09 -8.63
N LEU A 89 3.02 1.12 -9.83
CA LEU A 89 3.56 -0.03 -10.53
C LEU A 89 5.07 0.13 -10.76
N ILE A 90 5.84 -0.93 -10.54
CA ILE A 90 7.25 -1.03 -10.97
C ILE A 90 7.37 -2.31 -11.78
N GLU A 91 7.87 -2.24 -13.01
CA GLU A 91 7.93 -3.40 -13.92
C GLU A 91 6.60 -4.17 -14.04
N ASN A 92 5.48 -3.44 -14.02
CA ASN A 92 4.09 -3.94 -14.00
C ASN A 92 3.65 -4.65 -12.70
N GLU A 93 4.50 -4.72 -11.69
CA GLU A 93 4.14 -5.20 -10.36
C GLU A 93 3.49 -4.09 -9.53
N LEU A 94 2.36 -4.38 -8.86
CA LEU A 94 1.72 -3.44 -7.95
C LEU A 94 2.49 -3.36 -6.63
N VAL A 95 3.13 -2.21 -6.39
CA VAL A 95 4.00 -1.99 -5.23
C VAL A 95 3.40 -1.03 -4.19
N CYS A 96 2.42 -0.21 -4.58
CA CYS A 96 1.71 0.65 -3.63
C CYS A 96 0.28 0.97 -4.06
N THR A 97 -0.56 1.33 -3.08
CA THR A 97 -1.93 1.84 -3.28
C THR A 97 -2.13 3.13 -2.51
N GLY A 98 -3.09 3.93 -2.94
CA GLY A 98 -3.63 5.04 -2.16
C GLY A 98 -4.96 5.52 -2.74
N THR A 99 -5.87 5.92 -1.87
CA THR A 99 -7.22 6.35 -2.25
C THR A 99 -7.55 7.69 -1.64
N MET A 100 -8.34 8.48 -2.37
CA MET A 100 -8.93 9.73 -1.90
C MET A 100 -10.45 9.68 -2.10
N THR A 101 -11.21 10.08 -1.09
CA THR A 101 -12.69 10.15 -1.13
C THR A 101 -13.17 11.53 -0.67
N ASN A 102 -14.16 12.11 -1.34
CA ASN A 102 -14.76 13.38 -0.95
C ASN A 102 -15.45 13.28 0.42
N GLU A 103 -15.20 14.23 1.32
CA GLU A 103 -15.88 14.33 2.63
C GLU A 103 -16.86 15.52 2.70
N GLY A 104 -17.03 16.24 1.60
CA GLY A 104 -17.77 17.49 1.56
C GLY A 104 -16.96 18.68 2.08
N ASN A 105 -17.56 19.87 2.04
CA ASN A 105 -16.94 21.12 2.47
C ASN A 105 -15.59 21.47 1.80
N GLY A 106 -15.28 20.85 0.65
CA GLY A 106 -13.98 21.00 -0.01
C GLY A 106 -12.85 20.24 0.67
N GLU A 107 -13.18 19.23 1.49
CA GLU A 107 -12.22 18.30 2.10
C GLU A 107 -12.31 16.92 1.42
N CYS A 108 -11.19 16.22 1.40
CA CYS A 108 -11.13 14.84 0.94
C CYS A 108 -10.26 13.99 1.88
N ARG A 109 -10.62 12.73 2.06
CA ARG A 109 -9.93 11.78 2.95
C ARG A 109 -8.98 10.90 2.17
N LEU A 110 -7.73 10.84 2.63
CA LEU A 110 -6.76 9.85 2.20
C LEU A 110 -6.96 8.54 2.99
N GLN A 111 -7.10 7.43 2.28
CA GLN A 111 -7.30 6.11 2.85
C GLN A 111 -6.63 5.01 2.00
N ARG A 112 -6.63 3.77 2.52
CA ARG A 112 -6.11 2.56 1.85
C ARG A 112 -4.68 2.73 1.30
N MET A 113 -3.87 3.54 1.98
CA MET A 113 -2.44 3.67 1.69
C MET A 113 -1.72 2.39 2.11
N SER A 114 -0.97 1.79 1.19
CA SER A 114 -0.13 0.63 1.47
C SER A 114 1.06 0.60 0.53
N VAL A 115 2.21 0.15 1.04
CA VAL A 115 3.43 -0.06 0.24
C VAL A 115 3.93 -1.46 0.53
N LYS A 116 4.26 -2.20 -0.54
CA LYS A 116 4.81 -3.55 -0.46
C LYS A 116 6.11 -3.53 0.34
N LYS A 117 6.29 -4.50 1.23
CA LYS A 117 7.32 -4.47 2.29
C LYS A 117 8.72 -4.21 1.75
N GLU A 118 9.09 -4.88 0.66
CA GLU A 118 10.39 -4.78 -0.02
C GLU A 118 10.69 -3.37 -0.55
N PHE A 119 9.65 -2.57 -0.76
CA PHE A 119 9.71 -1.24 -1.36
C PHE A 119 9.60 -0.09 -0.33
N ARG A 120 9.51 -0.41 0.97
CA ARG A 120 9.38 0.58 2.05
C ARG A 120 10.71 1.27 2.36
N GLY A 121 10.64 2.45 2.97
CA GLY A 121 11.82 3.26 3.29
C GLY A 121 12.46 3.96 2.07
N GLN A 122 11.82 3.87 0.90
CA GLN A 122 12.35 4.40 -0.37
C GLN A 122 11.63 5.66 -0.85
N GLY A 123 10.65 6.18 -0.09
CA GLY A 123 9.88 7.37 -0.43
C GLY A 123 8.67 7.13 -1.36
N ILE A 124 8.33 5.88 -1.67
CA ILE A 124 7.19 5.54 -2.54
C ILE A 124 5.86 6.03 -1.95
N ALA A 125 5.66 5.88 -0.63
CA ALA A 125 4.48 6.41 0.05
C ALA A 125 4.36 7.93 -0.18
N SER A 126 5.45 8.67 0.02
CA SER A 126 5.49 10.13 -0.19
C SER A 126 5.18 10.51 -1.64
N MET A 127 5.67 9.75 -2.62
CA MET A 127 5.33 9.97 -4.03
C MET A 127 3.85 9.74 -4.30
N MET A 128 3.26 8.67 -3.75
CA MET A 128 1.82 8.41 -3.86
C MET A 128 0.98 9.50 -3.20
N VAL A 129 1.33 9.94 -1.98
CA VAL A 129 0.66 11.06 -1.29
C VAL A 129 0.70 12.31 -2.17
N ARG A 130 1.88 12.67 -2.69
CA ARG A 130 2.03 13.85 -3.53
C ARG A 130 1.14 13.79 -4.78
N GLN A 131 1.06 12.63 -5.45
CA GLN A 131 0.15 12.47 -6.59
C GLN A 131 -1.31 12.66 -6.18
N LEU A 132 -1.73 12.12 -5.04
CA LEU A 132 -3.09 12.30 -4.52
C LEU A 132 -3.36 13.78 -4.19
N GLU A 133 -2.44 14.48 -3.54
CA GLU A 133 -2.55 15.90 -3.22
C GLU A 133 -2.62 16.78 -4.47
N GLU A 134 -1.79 16.50 -5.49
CA GLU A 134 -1.81 17.21 -6.76
C GLU A 134 -3.16 17.04 -7.47
N ARG A 135 -3.72 15.82 -7.45
CA ARG A 135 -5.06 15.53 -7.99
C ARG A 135 -6.17 16.17 -7.16
N ALA A 136 -6.04 16.19 -5.84
CA ALA A 136 -6.98 16.86 -4.93
C ALA A 136 -7.06 18.35 -5.24
N LYS A 137 -5.88 19.00 -5.33
CA LYS A 137 -5.76 20.41 -5.65
C LYS A 137 -6.35 20.73 -7.03
N ALA A 138 -6.05 19.91 -8.04
CA ALA A 138 -6.60 20.07 -9.38
C ALA A 138 -8.13 19.93 -9.41
N ALA A 139 -8.71 19.12 -8.53
CA ALA A 139 -10.15 18.95 -8.36
C ALA A 139 -10.80 20.02 -7.44
N GLY A 140 -10.03 20.99 -6.93
CA GLY A 140 -10.55 22.10 -6.13
C GLY A 140 -10.72 21.81 -4.63
N TYR A 141 -10.22 20.68 -4.14
CA TYR A 141 -10.17 20.41 -2.70
C TYR A 141 -9.18 21.37 -2.03
N ARG A 142 -9.56 21.85 -0.85
CA ARG A 142 -8.77 22.79 -0.04
C ARG A 142 -7.99 22.10 1.07
N LYS A 143 -8.33 20.85 1.38
CA LYS A 143 -7.74 20.11 2.49
C LYS A 143 -7.81 18.62 2.25
N VAL A 144 -6.70 17.92 2.51
CA VAL A 144 -6.64 16.47 2.59
C VAL A 144 -6.60 16.09 4.07
N VAL A 145 -7.50 15.22 4.50
CA VAL A 145 -7.53 14.66 5.85
C VAL A 145 -7.10 13.21 5.83
N LEU A 146 -6.50 12.74 6.90
CA LEU A 146 -6.20 11.33 7.10
C LEU A 146 -6.44 11.00 8.58
N GLU A 147 -6.96 9.82 8.85
CA GLU A 147 -7.07 9.30 10.21
C GLU A 147 -6.03 8.22 10.43
N THR A 148 -5.23 8.40 11.47
CA THR A 148 -4.39 7.32 12.01
C THR A 148 -4.95 6.94 13.37
N ASN A 149 -5.18 5.66 13.62
CA ASN A 149 -5.52 5.22 14.98
C ASN A 149 -4.34 5.54 15.92
N ILE A 150 -4.63 6.24 17.03
CA ILE A 150 -3.68 6.83 18.00
C ILE A 150 -2.84 5.78 18.75
N ALA A 151 -3.15 4.49 18.62
CA ALA A 151 -2.38 3.42 19.28
C ALA A 151 -0.95 3.21 18.72
N TRP A 152 -0.25 4.17 18.09
CA TRP A 152 0.99 3.84 17.35
C TRP A 152 2.04 4.97 17.23
N ASN A 153 3.25 4.71 17.77
CA ASN A 153 4.46 5.56 17.72
C ASN A 153 5.26 5.50 16.39
N SER A 154 4.81 4.74 15.39
CA SER A 154 5.61 4.47 14.16
C SER A 154 5.06 5.10 12.88
N ALA A 155 4.03 5.95 12.96
CA ALA A 155 3.41 6.61 11.80
C ALA A 155 3.76 8.11 11.67
N VAL A 156 4.66 8.64 12.49
CA VAL A 156 5.16 10.02 12.37
C VAL A 156 6.69 9.94 12.44
N PRO A 157 7.38 10.14 11.31
CA PRO A 157 7.65 11.52 10.91
C PRO A 157 7.39 11.80 9.43
N LEU A 158 6.75 12.95 9.20
CA LEU A 158 6.83 13.72 7.96
C LEU A 158 8.26 14.21 7.73
#